data_AF-A0A6C0LMQ1-F1
#
_entry.id   AF-A0A6C0LMQ1-F1
#
_cell.length_a   1.000
_cell.length_b   1.000
_cell.length_c   1.000
_cell.angle_alpha   90.00
_cell.angle_beta   90.00
_cell.angle_gamma   90.00
#
_symmetry.space_group_name_H-M   'P 1'
#
loop_
_entity.id
_entity.type
_entity.pdbx_description
1 polymer ?
#
loop_
_entity_poly.entity_id
_entity_poly.type
_entity_poly.pdbx_seq_one_letter_code
_entity_poly.pdbx_strand_id
1 'polypeptide(L)'
;MASQYDNNKTEIVRNITAQKAIYKYRIFMYSLNKDIRQQCFRITKEFLDNEYHNNTTITATERERLLNLGNHWQWAMFENESTNWWSALSFNHSKSLSLMTVIHMWIDDITVFDSEGLETSTLGIR
;
A
#
# COMPACT_ATOMS: atom_id res chain seq x y z
N MET A 1 -16.74 13.43 -25.75
CA MET A 1 -15.26 13.47 -25.73
C MET A 1 -14.84 14.43 -24.64
N ALA A 2 -14.14 13.98 -23.60
CA ALA A 2 -13.56 14.87 -22.59
C ALA A 2 -12.47 15.73 -23.26
N SER A 3 -12.38 17.02 -22.90
CA SER A 3 -11.34 17.88 -23.47
C SER A 3 -9.96 17.44 -22.97
N GLN A 4 -8.90 17.74 -23.73
CA GLN A 4 -7.52 17.45 -23.30
C GLN A 4 -7.19 18.08 -21.94
N TYR A 5 -7.80 19.24 -21.64
CA TYR A 5 -7.70 19.88 -20.34
C TYR A 5 -8.33 19.05 -19.22
N ASP A 6 -9.52 18.48 -19.44
CA ASP A 6 -10.23 17.66 -18.45
C ASP A 6 -9.47 16.36 -18.15
N ASN A 7 -8.87 15.75 -19.17
CA ASN A 7 -8.02 14.57 -19.01
C ASN A 7 -6.77 14.89 -18.18
N ASN A 8 -6.06 15.98 -18.51
CA ASN A 8 -4.87 16.42 -17.77
C ASN A 8 -5.20 16.76 -16.31
N LYS A 9 -6.31 17.47 -16.07
CA LYS A 9 -6.77 17.80 -14.72
C LYS A 9 -7.08 16.53 -13.92
N THR A 10 -7.79 15.58 -14.52
CA THR A 10 -8.13 14.30 -13.87
C THR A 10 -6.88 13.52 -13.48
N GLU A 11 -5.88 13.47 -14.36
CA GLU A 11 -4.62 12.80 -14.08
C GLU A 11 -3.84 13.47 -12.95
N ILE A 12 -3.76 14.81 -12.95
CA ILE A 12 -3.11 15.58 -11.88
C ILE A 12 -3.79 15.32 -10.53
N VAL A 13 -5.12 15.37 -10.48
CA VAL A 13 -5.90 15.11 -9.25
C VAL A 13 -5.63 13.70 -8.74
N ARG A 14 -5.67 12.68 -9.61
CA ARG A 14 -5.37 11.30 -9.24
C ARG A 14 -3.96 11.16 -8.66
N ASN A 15 -2.97 11.79 -9.30
CA ASN A 15 -1.58 11.75 -8.84
C ASN A 15 -1.43 12.44 -7.47
N ILE A 16 -2.05 13.60 -7.26
CA ILE A 16 -2.02 14.30 -5.96
C ILE A 16 -2.67 13.45 -4.87
N THR A 17 -3.85 12.86 -5.13
CA THR A 17 -4.54 11.99 -4.17
C THR A 17 -3.69 10.78 -3.81
N ALA A 18 -3.08 10.14 -4.80
CA ALA A 18 -2.15 9.03 -4.60
C ALA A 18 -0.97 9.42 -3.68
N GLN A 19 -0.33 10.56 -3.94
CA GLN A 19 0.78 11.06 -3.11
C GLN A 19 0.35 11.35 -1.67
N LYS A 20 -0.83 11.95 -1.47
CA LYS A 20 -1.39 12.18 -0.13
C LYS A 20 -1.64 10.88 0.63
N ALA A 21 -2.19 9.87 -0.03
CA ALA A 21 -2.45 8.56 0.58
C ALA A 21 -1.14 7.87 0.98
N ILE A 22 -0.15 7.84 0.08
CA ILE A 22 1.17 7.26 0.38
C ILE A 22 1.85 7.98 1.54
N TYR A 23 1.77 9.32 1.58
CA TYR A 23 2.31 10.08 2.68
C TYR A 23 1.69 9.67 4.02
N LYS A 24 0.36 9.56 4.10
CA LYS A 24 -0.34 9.10 5.31
C LYS A 24 0.07 7.68 5.70
N TYR A 25 0.11 6.76 4.74
CA TYR A 25 0.54 5.38 4.97
C TYR A 25 1.99 5.29 5.44
N ARG A 26 2.87 6.14 4.90
CA ARG A 26 4.25 6.26 5.34
C ARG A 26 4.34 6.68 6.80
N ILE A 27 3.61 7.73 7.19
CA ILE A 27 3.57 8.21 8.57
C ILE A 27 3.08 7.11 9.51
N PHE A 28 2.01 6.40 9.13
CA PHE A 28 1.51 5.24 9.88
C PHE A 28 2.57 4.15 10.05
N MET A 29 3.18 3.68 8.96
CA MET A 29 4.19 2.63 9.04
C MET A 29 5.32 3.02 9.99
N TYR A 30 5.74 4.29 9.99
CA TYR A 30 6.79 4.78 10.89
C TYR A 30 6.34 5.04 12.33
N SER A 31 5.05 5.21 12.61
CA SER A 31 4.54 5.32 13.98
C SER A 31 4.48 3.97 14.70
N LEU A 32 4.50 2.87 13.96
CA LEU A 32 4.49 1.50 14.51
C LEU A 32 5.89 1.06 14.98
N ASN A 33 5.91 0.25 16.04
CA ASN A 33 7.09 -0.52 16.40
C ASN A 33 7.47 -1.52 15.27
N LYS A 34 8.71 -2.04 15.30
CA LYS A 34 9.24 -2.85 14.19
C LYS A 34 8.41 -4.11 13.93
N ASP A 35 8.01 -4.82 14.97
CA ASP A 35 7.31 -6.09 14.85
C ASP A 35 5.92 -5.89 14.25
N ILE A 36 5.17 -4.90 14.75
CA ILE A 36 3.84 -4.55 14.21
C ILE A 36 3.96 -4.08 12.76
N ARG A 37 4.96 -3.25 12.45
CA ARG A 37 5.22 -2.79 11.09
C ARG A 37 5.48 -3.96 10.14
N GLN A 38 6.24 -4.95 10.57
CA GLN A 38 6.50 -6.15 9.77
C GLN A 38 5.22 -6.98 9.56
N GLN A 39 4.34 -7.06 10.56
CA GLN A 39 3.02 -7.69 10.40
C GLN A 39 2.16 -6.94 9.38
N CYS A 40 2.03 -5.61 9.49
CA CYS A 40 1.30 -4.79 8.52
C CYS A 40 1.86 -4.95 7.10
N PHE A 41 3.20 -4.99 6.97
CA PHE A 41 3.87 -5.23 5.70
C PHE A 41 3.50 -6.59 5.11
N ARG A 42 3.49 -7.65 5.93
CA ARG A 42 3.13 -9.01 5.52
C ARG A 42 1.67 -9.11 5.10
N ILE A 43 0.74 -8.59 5.90
CA ILE A 43 -0.70 -8.57 5.59
C ILE A 43 -0.96 -7.84 4.27
N THR A 44 -0.30 -6.69 4.07
CA THR A 44 -0.41 -5.94 2.81
C THR A 44 0.07 -6.77 1.62
N LYS A 45 1.18 -7.49 1.78
CA LYS A 45 1.70 -8.38 0.74
C LYS A 45 0.74 -9.53 0.43
N GLU A 46 0.23 -10.20 1.45
CA GLU A 46 -0.73 -11.29 1.32
C GLU A 46 -2.00 -10.83 0.58
N PHE A 47 -2.48 -9.62 0.88
CA PHE A 47 -3.60 -9.02 0.14
C PHE A 47 -3.27 -8.83 -1.34
N LEU A 48 -2.12 -8.24 -1.66
CA LEU A 48 -1.70 -8.00 -3.06
C LEU A 48 -1.49 -9.31 -3.83
N ASP A 49 -0.92 -10.33 -3.18
CA ASP A 49 -0.74 -11.66 -3.76
C ASP A 49 -2.10 -12.33 -4.00
N ASN A 50 -3.05 -12.20 -3.07
CA ASN A 50 -4.41 -12.70 -3.26
C ASN A 50 -5.13 -12.00 -4.42
N GLU A 51 -5.01 -10.68 -4.52
CA GLU A 51 -5.54 -9.92 -5.65
C GLU A 51 -4.94 -10.40 -6.98
N TYR A 52 -3.63 -10.65 -7.01
CA TYR A 52 -2.96 -11.15 -8.21
C TYR A 52 -3.47 -12.55 -8.61
N HIS A 53 -3.54 -13.50 -7.68
CA HIS A 53 -3.87 -14.89 -8.02
C HIS A 53 -5.37 -15.14 -8.19
N ASN A 54 -6.20 -14.52 -7.35
CA ASN A 54 -7.59 -14.92 -7.17
C ASN A 54 -8.61 -13.90 -7.69
N ASN A 55 -8.22 -12.66 -7.97
CA ASN A 55 -9.13 -11.69 -8.55
C ASN A 55 -9.31 -11.97 -10.06
N THR A 56 -10.48 -12.47 -10.46
CA THR A 56 -10.80 -12.79 -11.85
C THR A 56 -11.20 -11.56 -12.67
N THR A 57 -11.41 -10.41 -12.01
CA THR A 57 -11.92 -9.18 -12.63
C THR A 57 -10.84 -8.14 -12.91
N ILE A 58 -9.61 -8.33 -12.44
CA ILE A 58 -8.50 -7.42 -12.74
C ILE A 58 -8.08 -7.49 -14.22
N THR A 59 -7.75 -6.33 -14.77
CA THR A 59 -7.22 -6.22 -16.14
C THR A 59 -5.82 -6.82 -16.25
N ALA A 60 -5.39 -7.20 -17.45
CA ALA A 60 -4.02 -7.68 -17.71
C ALA A 60 -2.96 -6.64 -17.26
N THR A 61 -3.21 -5.36 -17.47
CA THR A 61 -2.34 -4.27 -17.03
C THR A 61 -2.26 -4.17 -15.50
N GLU A 62 -3.37 -4.36 -14.79
CA GLU A 62 -3.35 -4.36 -13.32
C GLU A 62 -2.62 -5.59 -12.78
N ARG A 63 -2.78 -6.75 -13.43
CA ARG A 63 -2.06 -7.98 -13.09
C ARG A 63 -0.54 -7.82 -13.24
N GLU A 64 -0.07 -7.16 -14.30
CA GLU A 64 1.36 -6.83 -14.48
C GLU A 64 1.87 -5.87 -13.39
N ARG A 65 1.07 -4.85 -13.03
CA ARG A 65 1.40 -3.93 -11.94
C ARG A 65 1.52 -4.65 -10.60
N LEU A 66 0.59 -5.56 -10.30
CA LEU A 66 0.61 -6.37 -9.09
C LEU A 66 1.83 -7.29 -9.03
N LEU A 67 2.20 -7.92 -10.15
CA LEU A 67 3.41 -8.74 -10.21
C LEU A 67 4.68 -7.90 -9.90
N ASN A 68 4.79 -6.72 -10.51
CA ASN A 68 5.90 -5.81 -10.27
C ASN A 68 5.93 -5.32 -8.80
N LEU A 69 4.77 -5.01 -8.24
CA LEU A 69 4.63 -4.63 -6.83
C LEU A 69 5.05 -5.77 -5.91
N GLY A 70 4.57 -7.00 -6.13
CA GLY A 70 4.91 -8.17 -5.32
C GLY A 70 6.41 -8.48 -5.31
N ASN A 71 7.08 -8.32 -6.46
CA ASN A 71 8.53 -8.47 -6.59
C ASN A 71 9.30 -7.42 -5.78
N HIS A 72 8.78 -6.18 -5.74
CA HIS A 72 9.34 -5.05 -4.99
C HIS A 72 8.95 -5.07 -3.49
N TRP A 73 7.92 -5.84 -3.12
CA TRP A 73 7.40 -5.93 -1.75
C TRP A 73 8.25 -6.86 -0.86
N GLN A 74 9.49 -6.46 -0.61
CA GLN A 74 10.45 -7.20 0.21
C GLN A 74 10.78 -6.46 1.50
N TRP A 75 10.55 -7.11 2.65
CA TRP A 75 10.81 -6.53 3.97
C TRP A 75 12.25 -6.07 4.13
N ALA A 76 13.22 -6.90 3.73
CA ALA A 76 14.64 -6.57 3.82
C ALA A 76 15.00 -5.31 3.00
N MET A 77 14.33 -5.09 1.86
CA MET A 77 14.54 -3.90 1.04
C MET A 77 13.90 -2.66 1.66
N PHE A 78 12.71 -2.81 2.26
CA PHE A 78 12.10 -1.75 3.05
C PHE A 78 12.96 -1.35 4.26
N GLU A 79 13.56 -2.33 4.96
CA GLU A 79 14.38 -2.10 6.15
C GLU A 79 15.72 -1.41 5.82
N ASN A 80 16.41 -1.86 4.78
CA ASN A 80 17.76 -1.38 4.45
C ASN A 80 17.76 -0.19 3.45
N GLU A 81 16.74 -0.08 2.60
CA GLU A 81 16.67 0.91 1.51
C GLU A 81 15.31 1.62 1.45
N SER A 82 14.78 2.00 2.62
CA SER A 82 13.43 2.56 2.73
C SER A 82 13.14 3.74 1.77
N THR A 83 14.09 4.65 1.54
CA THR A 83 13.92 5.76 0.60
C THR A 83 13.67 5.28 -0.83
N ASN A 84 14.46 4.31 -1.30
CA ASN A 84 14.28 3.72 -2.63
C ASN A 84 12.95 2.98 -2.71
N TRP A 85 12.61 2.25 -1.64
CA TRP A 85 11.37 1.51 -1.54
C TRP A 85 10.14 2.42 -1.67
N TRP A 86 10.11 3.52 -0.89
CA TRP A 86 9.04 4.51 -0.94
C TRP A 86 8.95 5.25 -2.28
N SER A 87 10.08 5.53 -2.92
CA SER A 87 10.13 6.18 -4.23
C SER A 87 9.48 5.31 -5.31
N ALA A 88 9.84 4.02 -5.34
CA ALA A 88 9.23 3.06 -6.26
C ALA A 88 7.74 2.83 -5.96
N LEU A 89 7.34 2.80 -4.68
CA LEU A 89 5.93 2.72 -4.30
C LEU A 89 5.15 3.95 -4.80
N SER A 90 5.72 5.13 -4.63
CA SER A 90 5.16 6.41 -5.06
C SER A 90 4.90 6.48 -6.55
N PHE A 91 5.80 5.90 -7.35
CA PHE A 91 5.65 5.83 -8.80
C PHE A 91 4.53 4.88 -9.25
N ASN A 92 4.31 3.78 -8.51
CA ASN A 92 3.36 2.72 -8.89
C ASN A 92 1.94 2.95 -8.34
N HIS A 93 1.79 3.63 -7.21
CA HIS A 93 0.52 3.80 -6.51
C HIS A 93 -0.56 4.55 -7.31
N SER A 94 -0.21 5.57 -8.09
CA SER A 94 -1.23 6.28 -8.90
C SER A 94 -1.79 5.44 -10.04
N LYS A 95 -1.24 4.24 -10.26
CA LYS A 95 -1.53 3.35 -11.38
C LYS A 95 -2.11 2.01 -10.94
N SER A 96 -1.89 1.53 -9.71
CA SER A 96 -2.49 0.27 -9.24
C SER A 96 -3.73 0.53 -8.38
N LEU A 97 -4.86 -0.04 -8.80
CA LEU A 97 -6.12 0.04 -8.07
C LEU A 97 -6.06 -0.78 -6.77
N SER A 98 -5.55 -2.01 -6.82
CA SER A 98 -5.47 -2.88 -5.64
C SER A 98 -4.53 -2.29 -4.58
N LEU A 99 -3.41 -1.69 -5.00
CA LEU A 99 -2.51 -0.97 -4.09
C LEU A 99 -3.17 0.28 -3.49
N MET A 100 -3.91 1.04 -4.29
CA MET A 100 -4.65 2.20 -3.80
C MET A 100 -5.69 1.77 -2.75
N THR A 101 -6.44 0.71 -3.02
CA THR A 101 -7.45 0.17 -2.10
C THR A 101 -6.83 -0.23 -0.77
N VAL A 102 -5.77 -1.05 -0.76
CA VAL A 102 -5.17 -1.51 0.49
C VAL A 102 -4.58 -0.38 1.32
N ILE A 103 -3.96 0.63 0.67
CA ILE A 103 -3.47 1.81 1.38
C ILE A 103 -4.62 2.60 2.02
N HIS A 104 -5.74 2.78 1.32
CA HIS A 104 -6.88 3.49 1.89
C HIS A 104 -7.54 2.69 3.02
N MET A 105 -7.64 1.36 2.92
CA MET A 105 -8.10 0.51 4.02
C MET A 105 -7.23 0.71 5.27
N TRP A 106 -5.90 0.65 5.14
CA TRP A 106 -5.02 0.95 6.26
C TRP A 106 -5.23 2.36 6.80
N ILE A 107 -5.42 3.37 5.93
CA ILE A 107 -5.63 4.75 6.36
C ILE A 107 -6.93 4.94 7.15
N ASP A 108 -8.00 4.29 6.71
CA ASP A 108 -9.28 4.35 7.40
C ASP A 108 -9.17 3.62 8.74
N ASP A 109 -8.49 2.47 8.77
CA ASP A 109 -8.21 1.70 9.98
C ASP A 109 -7.30 2.45 10.97
N ILE A 110 -6.39 3.34 10.53
CA ILE A 110 -5.53 4.16 11.43
C ILE A 110 -6.35 4.88 12.50
N THR A 111 -7.56 5.32 12.17
CA THR A 111 -8.41 6.06 13.11
C THR A 111 -8.97 5.19 14.24
N VAL A 112 -8.91 3.87 14.08
CA VAL A 112 -9.37 2.84 15.03
C VAL A 112 -8.23 1.91 15.46
N PHE A 113 -7.03 2.07 14.89
CA PHE A 113 -5.88 1.21 15.11
C PHE A 113 -5.31 1.42 16.51
N ASP A 114 -5.80 0.62 17.45
CA ASP A 114 -5.29 0.54 18.81
C ASP A 114 -3.99 -0.29 18.82
N SER A 115 -2.85 0.40 18.82
CA SER A 115 -1.54 -0.25 18.93
C SER A 115 -1.37 -1.00 20.25
N GLU A 116 -2.07 -0.59 21.33
CA GLU A 116 -2.01 -1.26 22.65
C GLU A 116 -2.83 -2.57 22.64
N GLY A 117 -3.93 -2.61 21.89
CA GLY A 117 -4.73 -3.82 21.65
C GLY A 117 -3.97 -4.94 20.90
N LEU A 118 -3.05 -4.57 20.00
CA LEU A 118 -2.24 -5.55 19.28
C LEU A 118 -1.12 -6.13 20.16
N GLU A 119 -0.48 -5.29 20.99
CA GLU A 119 0.54 -5.71 21.97
C GLU A 119 -0.04 -6.63 23.06
N THR A 120 -1.31 -6.46 23.41
CA THR A 120 -1.99 -7.32 24.40
C THR A 120 -2.61 -8.59 23.81
N SER A 121 -2.86 -8.64 22.49
CA SER A 121 -3.38 -9.84 21.81
C SER A 121 -2.37 -10.99 21.65
N THR A 122 -1.08 -10.75 21.92
CA THR A 122 -0.05 -11.79 22.05
C THR A 122 0.09 -12.33 23.48
N LEU A 123 -0.98 -12.25 24.30
CA LEU A 123 -1.13 -13.05 25.54
C LEU A 123 -1.43 -14.54 25.29
N GLY A 124 -0.89 -15.13 24.22
CA GLY A 124 -1.20 -16.50 23.81
C GLY A 124 -0.07 -17.29 23.14
N ILE A 125 1.16 -16.78 23.10
CA ILE A 125 2.32 -17.59 22.69
C ILE A 125 3.37 -17.51 23.80
N ARG A 126 3.20 -18.38 24.79
CA ARG A 126 4.30 -18.98 25.55
C ARG A 126 4.76 -20.22 24.82
#